data_AF-A0A933MM04-F1
#
_entry.id   AF-A0A933MM04-F1
#
_cell.length_a   1.000
_cell.length_b   1.000
_cell.length_c   1.000
_cell.angle_alpha   90.00
_cell.angle_beta   90.00
_cell.angle_gamma   90.00
#
_symmetry.space_group_name_H-M   'P 1'
#
loop_
_entity.id
_entity.type
_entity.pdbx_description
1 polymer ?
#
loop_
_entity_poly.entity_id
_entity_poly.type
_entity_poly.pdbx_seq_one_letter_code
_entity_poly.pdbx_strand_id
1 'polypeptide(L)' 'MVSLISVNNRKAAEQIQARLLQHGIHAALQQEDPSQLLSCSPTAMVFIHIIVKETDLARAREILAARLEGA' A
#
# COMPACT_ATOMS: atom_id res chain seq x y z
N MET A 1 0.45 -11.13 8.24
CA MET A 1 0.78 -9.97 7.38
C MET A 1 -0.52 -9.25 7.11
N VAL A 2 -0.53 -7.91 7.10
CA VAL A 2 -1.75 -7.09 7.07
C VAL A 2 -1.63 -5.98 6.03
N SER A 3 -2.76 -5.59 5.41
CA SER A 3 -2.78 -4.48 4.46
C SER A 3 -2.77 -3.15 5.20
N LEU A 4 -1.78 -2.31 4.89
CA LEU A 4 -1.61 -0.98 5.48
C LEU A 4 -2.48 0.06 4.75
N ILE A 5 -2.36 0.08 3.42
CA ILE A 5 -3.05 1.00 2.51
C ILE A 5 -3.09 0.38 1.12
N SER A 6 -4.10 0.72 0.34
CA SER A 6 -4.21 0.38 -1.08
C SER A 6 -4.13 1.65 -1.93
N VAL A 7 -3.42 1.57 -3.05
CA VAL A 7 -3.28 2.67 -4.01
C VAL A 7 -3.48 2.15 -5.43
N ASN A 8 -4.13 2.94 -6.28
CA ASN A 8 -4.35 2.58 -7.70
C ASN A 8 -3.19 3.01 -8.61
N ASN A 9 -2.11 3.57 -8.04
CA ASN A 9 -0.94 4.03 -8.79
C ASN A 9 0.31 3.27 -8.33
N ARG A 10 0.90 2.50 -9.24
CA ARG A 10 2.12 1.73 -8.98
C ARG A 10 3.28 2.58 -8.49
N LYS A 11 3.47 3.76 -9.07
CA LYS A 11 4.56 4.68 -8.69
C LYS A 11 4.40 5.15 -7.24
N ALA A 12 3.16 5.41 -6.82
CA ALA A 12 2.87 5.77 -5.43
C ALA A 12 3.13 4.59 -4.48
N ALA A 13 2.76 3.37 -4.88
CA ALA A 13 3.00 2.15 -4.10
C ALA A 13 4.50 1.92 -3.87
N GLU A 14 5.31 2.04 -4.92
CA GLU A 14 6.77 1.89 -4.87
C GLU A 14 7.42 2.96 -3.98
N GLN A 15 6.96 4.22 -4.04
CA GLN A 15 7.43 5.29 -3.16
C GLN A 15 7.10 5.02 -1.69
N ILE A 16 5.89 4.53 -1.40
CA ILE A 16 5.49 4.16 -0.05
C ILE A 16 6.34 3.00 0.46
N GLN A 17 6.55 1.96 -0.35
CA GLN A 17 7.39 0.83 -0.01
C GLN A 17 8.84 1.27 0.28
N ALA A 18 9.44 2.07 -0.61
CA ALA A 18 10.80 2.56 -0.43
C ALA A 18 10.96 3.35 0.87
N ARG A 19 9.97 4.18 1.22
CA ARG A 19 9.98 4.94 2.47
C ARG A 19 9.85 4.04 3.69
N LEU A 20 8.93 3.08 3.69
CA LEU A 20 8.82 2.11 4.78
C LEU A 20 10.14 1.35 4.98
N LEU A 21 10.80 0.97 3.87
CA LEU A 21 12.10 0.31 3.89
C LEU A 21 13.21 1.19 4.49
N GLN A 22 13.22 2.51 4.22
CA GLN A 22 14.15 3.46 4.84
C GLN A 22 14.01 3.53 6.37
N HIS A 23 12.80 3.29 6.88
CA HIS A 23 12.53 3.21 8.32
C HIS A 23 12.69 1.79 8.89
N GLY A 24 13.23 0.84 8.10
CA GLY A 24 13.46 -0.55 8.49
C GLY A 24 12.22 -1.45 8.46
N ILE A 25 11.11 -0.97 7.90
CA ILE A 25 9.85 -1.72 7.80
C ILE A 25 9.81 -2.44 6.45
N HIS A 26 9.74 -3.77 6.50
CA HIS A 26 9.54 -4.56 5.30
C HIS A 26 8.08 -4.48 4.84
N ALA A 27 7.89 -3.97 3.63
CA ALA A 27 6.59 -3.90 2.96
C ALA A 27 6.63 -4.67 1.63
N ALA A 28 5.60 -5.48 1.38
CA ALA A 28 5.38 -6.16 0.12
C ALA A 28 4.27 -5.46 -0.67
N LEU A 29 4.40 -5.42 -1.99
CA LEU A 29 3.37 -4.89 -2.87
C LEU A 29 2.57 -6.06 -3.44
N GLN A 30 1.27 -6.07 -3.18
CA GLN A 30 0.34 -7.06 -3.71
C GLN A 30 -0.67 -6.35 -4.60
N GLN A 31 -0.53 -6.53 -5.91
CA GLN A 31 -1.49 -6.03 -6.88
C GLN A 31 -2.70 -6.97 -6.91
N GLU A 32 -3.92 -6.41 -6.89
CA GLU A 32 -5.12 -7.19 -7.14
C GLU A 32 -5.10 -7.75 -8.55
N ASP A 33 -5.55 -9.00 -8.70
CA ASP A 33 -5.55 -9.65 -9.99
C ASP A 33 -6.71 -9.08 -10.84
N PRO A 34 -6.45 -8.42 -11.98
CA PRO A 34 -7.51 -7.83 -12.79
C PRO A 34 -8.46 -8.88 -13.35
N SER A 35 -8.04 -10.15 -13.43
CA SER A 35 -8.92 -11.24 -13.85
C SER A 35 -10.02 -11.56 -12.83
N GLN A 36 -9.83 -11.22 -11.54
CA GLN A 36 -10.87 -11.34 -10.52
C GLN A 36 -11.94 -10.24 -10.62
N LEU A 37 -11.66 -9.16 -11.36
CA LEU A 37 -12.57 -8.03 -11.56
C LEU A 37 -13.49 -8.18 -12.78
N LEU A 38 -13.38 -9.29 -13.52
CA LEU A 38 -14.10 -9.57 -14.78
C LEU A 38 -15.62 -9.73 -14.66
N SER A 39 -16.20 -9.66 -13.46
CA SER A 39 -17.62 -9.97 -13.30
C SER A 39 -18.62 -8.82 -13.46
N CYS A 40 -18.29 -7.52 -13.46
CA CYS A 40 -19.37 -6.51 -13.62
C CYS A 40 -19.04 -5.05 -14.02
N SER A 41 -17.82 -4.62 -14.39
CA SER A 41 -17.64 -3.23 -14.84
C SER A 41 -16.40 -3.01 -15.72
N PRO A 42 -16.51 -2.33 -16.88
CA PRO A 42 -15.37 -1.94 -17.73
C PRO A 42 -14.48 -0.84 -17.11
N THR A 43 -14.75 -0.45 -15.86
CA THR A 43 -14.06 0.62 -15.11
C THR A 43 -13.45 0.10 -13.80
N ALA A 44 -13.11 -1.20 -13.74
CA ALA A 44 -12.52 -1.76 -12.54
C ALA A 44 -11.10 -1.21 -12.33
N MET A 45 -10.94 -0.32 -11.35
CA MET A 45 -9.64 0.20 -10.94
C MET A 45 -8.89 -0.91 -10.19
N VAL A 46 -7.70 -1.26 -10.67
CA VAL A 46 -6.82 -2.21 -9.98
C VAL A 46 -6.13 -1.49 -8.83
N PHE A 47 -6.31 -1.96 -7.61
CA PHE A 47 -5.54 -1.45 -6.47
C PHE A 47 -4.31 -2.31 -6.19
N ILE A 48 -3.30 -1.66 -5.64
CA ILE A 48 -2.05 -2.24 -5.17
C ILE A 48 -2.04 -2.07 -3.67
N HIS A 49 -2.15 -3.18 -2.96
CA HIS A 49 -2.09 -3.25 -1.52
C HIS A 49 -0.64 -3.26 -1.06
N ILE A 50 -0.30 -2.36 -0.14
CA ILE A 50 0.96 -2.40 0.57
C ILE A 50 0.76 -3.23 1.83
N ILE A 51 1.43 -4.37 1.88
CA ILE A 51 1.32 -5.38 2.94
C ILE A 51 2.54 -5.26 3.86
N VAL A 52 2.30 -5.14 5.16
CA VAL A 52 3.35 -5.08 6.19
C VAL A 52 3.17 -6.20 7.22
N LYS A 53 4.17 -6.41 8.08
CA LYS A 53 3.99 -7.25 9.26
C LYS A 53 3.03 -6.57 10.23
N GLU A 54 2.23 -7.37 10.93
CA GLU A 54 1.26 -6.86 11.91
C GLU A 54 1.95 -6.09 13.04
N THR A 55 3.13 -6.56 13.46
CA THR A 55 3.99 -5.89 14.44
C THR A 55 4.45 -4.50 14.03
N ASP A 56 4.59 -4.27 12.72
CA ASP A 56 5.06 -3.01 12.16
C ASP A 56 3.91 -2.09 11.72
N LEU A 57 2.65 -2.54 11.84
CA LEU A 57 1.48 -1.81 11.35
C LEU A 57 1.33 -0.42 11.99
N ALA A 58 1.42 -0.35 13.32
CA ALA A 58 1.27 0.92 14.05
C ALA A 58 2.36 1.92 13.63
N ARG A 59 3.62 1.46 13.61
CA ARG A 59 4.77 2.26 13.20
C ARG A 59 4.69 2.72 11.74
N ALA A 60 4.25 1.83 10.85
CA ALA A 60 4.05 2.15 9.45
C ALA A 60 2.96 3.21 9.25
N ARG A 61 1.88 3.15 10.03
CA ARG A 61 0.82 4.17 10.03
C ARG A 61 1.34 5.52 10.50
N GLU A 62 2.12 5.58 11.58
CA GLU A 62 2.70 6.83 12.08
C GLU A 62 3.61 7.49 11.04
N ILE A 63 4.46 6.71 10.36
CA ILE A 63 5.36 7.22 9.32
C ILE A 63 4.58 7.82 8.13
N LEU A 64 3.45 7.21 7.77
CA LEU A 64 2.57 7.72 6.72
C LEU A 64 1.77 8.95 7.17
N ALA A 65 1.27 8.94 8.41
CA ALA A 65 0.48 10.03 8.99
C ALA A 65 1.30 11.31 9.19
N ALA A 66 2.58 11.20 9.55
CA ALA A 66 3.49 12.34 9.68
C ALA A 66 3.64 13.19 8.40
N ARG A 67 3.18 12.69 7.25
CA ARG A 67 3.13 13.46 5.99
C ARG A 67 1.84 14.28 5.83
N LEU A 68 0.74 13.90 6.48
CA LEU A 68 -0.56 14.57 6.37
C LEU A 68 -0.68 15.79 7.28
N GLU A 69 0.04 15.83 8.40
CA GLU A 69 0.00 16.96 9.35
C GLU A 69 1.05 18.06 9.08
N GLY A 70 1.96 17.84 8.13
CA GLY A 70 3.01 18.80 7.76
C GLY A 70 2.69 19.64 6.51
N ALA A 71 1.42 19.74 6.12
CA ALA A 71 0.95 20.48 4.94
C ALA A 71 0.25 21.78 5.32
#